data_AF-A0A2R9SU37-F1
#
_entry.id   AF-A0A2R9SU37-F1
#
_cell.length_a   1.000
_cell.length_b   1.000
_cell.length_c   1.000
_cell.angle_alpha   90.00
_cell.angle_beta   90.00
_cell.angle_gamma   90.00
#
_symmetry.space_group_name_H-M   'P 1'
#
loop_
_entity.id
_entity.type
_entity.pdbx_description
1 polymer ?
#
loop_
_entity_poly.entity_id
_entity_poly.type
_entity_poly.pdbx_seq_one_letter_code
_entity_poly.pdbx_strand_id
1 'polypeptide(L)'
;MLTIQIVLFDGFDLLDAIAPYEVFCAAAMHVENELSVELVTAEGARSVASGINGLRIEATGRLNPDRAGIILVPGASGDVTGDGPQSIPAILNRAMQTELTGLIRQALVQKDIIVATVCGGSMLLAMGGLLEGRPAVTNHLGMDLLGATGAIPVWARVVDDDNLVTGGGVTSGLDVALYLVERELGPQIAHAVEQLFEYERRGTVWRQTGMTPSTPMVSTSEESNIEVSPATSTLGIMPNDITQTSAFNGDWDATIATPLGNMEVKLSIAVGSDKIMGTAVQGEETIPFANPVFIDNKLSWSLRITKPMRLNLKFEVEVDGDRMTGIAKAGVLPSSKLTGNRVS
;
A
#
# COMPACT_ATOMS: atom_id res chain seq x y z
N MET A 1 1.78 28.82 14.51
CA MET A 1 0.48 28.16 14.29
C MET A 1 0.64 26.92 13.42
N LEU A 2 0.54 25.75 14.05
CA LEU A 2 0.47 24.42 13.44
C LEU A 2 -0.94 24.19 12.87
N THR A 3 -1.04 23.90 11.57
CA THR A 3 -2.33 23.57 10.94
C THR A 3 -2.49 22.07 10.75
N ILE A 4 -3.63 21.53 11.15
CA ILE A 4 -4.03 20.14 11.00
C ILE A 4 -5.15 20.06 9.97
N GLN A 5 -4.90 19.41 8.84
CA GLN A 5 -5.86 19.15 7.77
C GLN A 5 -6.28 17.69 7.81
N ILE A 6 -7.52 17.39 8.21
CA ILE A 6 -8.06 16.03 8.21
C ILE A 6 -8.90 15.83 6.95
N VAL A 7 -8.47 14.90 6.12
CA VAL A 7 -9.09 14.62 4.82
C VAL A 7 -10.37 13.81 5.00
N LEU A 8 -11.43 14.22 4.30
CA LEU A 8 -12.67 13.46 4.13
C LEU A 8 -12.86 13.09 2.66
N PHE A 9 -13.31 11.87 2.39
CA PHE A 9 -13.72 11.39 1.06
C PHE A 9 -14.95 10.47 1.21
N ASP A 10 -15.78 10.32 0.19
CA ASP A 10 -17.00 9.50 0.33
C ASP A 10 -16.65 8.04 0.66
N GLY A 11 -17.23 7.53 1.76
CA GLY A 11 -16.96 6.19 2.28
C GLY A 11 -15.81 6.11 3.29
N PHE A 12 -15.25 7.24 3.72
CA PHE A 12 -14.25 7.28 4.79
C PHE A 12 -14.78 6.58 6.06
N ASP A 13 -13.88 5.96 6.83
CA ASP A 13 -14.20 5.48 8.17
C ASP A 13 -14.34 6.69 9.10
N LEU A 14 -15.51 6.80 9.73
CA LEU A 14 -15.84 7.96 10.56
C LEU A 14 -14.87 8.10 11.74
N LEU A 15 -14.53 7.00 12.40
CA LEU A 15 -13.71 7.06 13.61
C LEU A 15 -12.25 7.35 13.27
N ASP A 16 -11.77 6.89 12.12
CA ASP A 16 -10.43 7.22 11.61
C ASP A 16 -10.20 8.74 11.46
N ALA A 17 -11.24 9.51 11.16
CA ALA A 17 -11.16 10.97 11.02
C ALA A 17 -11.48 11.69 12.34
N ILE A 18 -12.54 11.28 13.04
CA ILE A 18 -13.06 12.02 14.19
C ILE A 18 -12.23 11.78 15.46
N ALA A 19 -11.66 10.59 15.66
CA ALA A 19 -10.80 10.37 16.83
C ALA A 19 -9.55 11.29 16.82
N PRO A 20 -8.79 11.39 15.72
CA PRO A 20 -7.74 12.39 15.62
C PRO A 20 -8.24 13.83 15.73
N TYR A 21 -9.37 14.16 15.11
CA TYR A 21 -9.97 15.50 15.19
C TYR A 21 -10.17 15.92 16.65
N GLU A 22 -10.81 15.08 17.46
CA GLU A 22 -11.04 15.35 18.88
C GLU A 22 -9.73 15.53 19.66
N VAL A 23 -8.72 14.68 19.43
CA VAL A 23 -7.40 14.82 20.09
C VAL A 23 -6.73 16.15 19.74
N PHE A 24 -6.72 16.54 18.45
CA PHE A 24 -6.11 17.80 18.04
C PHE A 24 -6.90 19.02 18.54
N CYS A 25 -8.25 18.97 18.55
CA CYS A 25 -9.08 20.01 19.13
C CYS A 25 -8.84 20.17 20.64
N ALA A 26 -8.71 19.07 21.38
CA ALA A 26 -8.35 19.09 22.80
C ALA A 26 -6.96 19.70 23.02
N ALA A 27 -5.97 19.37 22.18
CA ALA A 27 -4.66 20.00 22.23
C ALA A 27 -4.73 21.52 21.98
N ALA A 28 -5.58 21.96 21.04
CA ALA A 28 -5.80 23.39 20.75
C ALA A 28 -6.29 24.18 21.98
N MET A 29 -7.06 23.56 22.87
CA MET A 29 -7.52 24.21 24.10
C MET A 29 -6.39 24.57 25.07
N HIS A 30 -5.22 23.94 24.92
CA HIS A 30 -4.05 24.15 25.77
C HIS A 30 -2.98 25.04 25.13
N VAL A 31 -3.15 25.45 23.87
CA VAL A 31 -2.17 26.31 23.16
C VAL A 31 -2.87 27.50 22.51
N GLU A 32 -2.60 28.71 23.00
CA GLU A 32 -3.31 29.92 22.57
C GLU A 32 -3.00 30.28 21.10
N ASN A 33 -3.98 30.05 20.21
CA ASN A 33 -3.90 30.38 18.77
C ASN A 33 -2.71 29.74 18.02
N GLU A 34 -2.09 28.71 18.59
CA GLU A 34 -0.94 28.03 17.98
C GLU A 34 -1.32 26.75 17.25
N LEU A 35 -2.57 26.28 17.34
CA LEU A 35 -3.05 25.10 16.62
C LEU A 35 -4.44 25.34 16.02
N SER A 36 -4.63 24.93 14.77
CA SER A 36 -5.92 24.97 14.07
C SER A 36 -6.23 23.63 13.42
N VAL A 37 -7.48 23.16 13.53
CA VAL A 37 -7.93 21.90 12.93
C VAL A 37 -8.99 22.19 11.88
N GLU A 38 -8.85 21.62 10.68
CA GLU A 38 -9.80 21.79 9.58
C GLU A 38 -10.14 20.44 8.93
N LEU A 39 -11.41 20.27 8.56
CA LEU A 39 -11.89 19.14 7.78
C LEU A 39 -11.92 19.55 6.30
N VAL A 40 -11.19 18.82 5.46
CA VAL A 40 -10.97 19.21 4.05
C VAL A 40 -11.25 18.05 3.10
N THR A 41 -11.53 18.36 1.84
CA THR A 41 -11.56 17.35 0.75
C THR A 41 -10.60 17.73 -0.37
N ALA A 42 -10.37 16.82 -1.33
CA ALA A 42 -9.61 17.17 -2.53
C ALA A 42 -10.39 18.12 -3.45
N GLU A 43 -11.72 18.08 -3.39
CA GLU A 43 -12.64 18.77 -4.28
C GLU A 43 -13.10 20.14 -3.74
N GLY A 44 -12.86 20.43 -2.46
CA GLY A 44 -13.27 21.66 -1.79
C GLY A 44 -14.35 21.47 -0.73
N ALA A 45 -14.96 22.58 -0.30
CA ALA A 45 -15.99 22.55 0.73
C ALA A 45 -17.21 21.75 0.26
N ARG A 46 -17.60 20.73 1.02
CA ARG A 46 -18.79 19.90 0.73
C ARG A 46 -19.18 19.03 1.92
N SER A 47 -20.43 18.57 1.87
CA SER A 47 -20.94 17.50 2.72
C SER A 47 -20.41 16.14 2.24
N VAL A 48 -19.75 15.37 3.11
CA VAL A 48 -19.11 14.07 2.79
C VAL A 48 -19.79 12.94 3.57
N ALA A 49 -20.19 11.87 2.89
CA ALA A 49 -20.79 10.71 3.56
C ALA A 49 -19.71 9.74 4.04
N SER A 50 -19.76 9.37 5.32
CA SER A 50 -18.97 8.25 5.88
C SER A 50 -19.48 6.90 5.37
N GLY A 51 -18.64 5.87 5.48
CA GLY A 51 -18.90 4.55 4.93
C GLY A 51 -19.99 3.73 5.60
N ILE A 52 -20.28 3.99 6.88
CA ILE A 52 -21.34 3.29 7.62
C ILE A 52 -22.56 4.18 7.77
N ASN A 53 -23.73 3.68 7.35
CA ASN A 53 -25.03 4.34 7.48
C ASN A 53 -25.14 5.75 6.86
N GLY A 54 -24.12 6.18 6.10
CA GLY A 54 -24.11 7.46 5.38
C GLY A 54 -24.11 8.70 6.28
N LEU A 55 -23.62 8.62 7.53
CA LEU A 55 -23.49 9.82 8.38
C LEU A 55 -22.62 10.85 7.66
N ARG A 56 -23.10 12.09 7.58
CA ARG A 56 -22.46 13.15 6.80
C ARG A 56 -21.70 14.13 7.70
N ILE A 57 -20.52 14.53 7.26
CA ILE A 57 -19.68 15.54 7.90
C ILE A 57 -19.39 16.64 6.88
N GLU A 58 -19.46 17.90 7.32
CA GLU A 58 -19.17 19.05 6.46
C GLU A 58 -17.66 19.33 6.45
N ALA A 59 -17.06 19.22 5.27
CA ALA A 59 -15.72 19.73 5.02
C ALA A 59 -15.79 21.21 4.65
N THR A 60 -14.93 22.03 5.24
CA THR A 60 -14.97 23.49 5.15
C THR A 60 -14.11 24.05 4.02
N GLY A 61 -13.27 23.23 3.39
CA GLY A 61 -12.35 23.70 2.37
C GLY A 61 -11.68 22.61 1.55
N ARG A 62 -10.79 23.05 0.66
CA ARG A 62 -9.93 22.18 -0.15
C ARG A 62 -8.63 21.92 0.59
N LEU A 63 -8.14 20.68 0.52
CA LEU A 63 -6.81 20.31 0.98
C LEU A 63 -5.76 21.21 0.32
N ASN A 64 -4.96 21.88 1.15
CA ASN A 64 -3.84 22.70 0.74
C ASN A 64 -2.51 21.97 1.00
N PRO A 65 -1.86 21.41 -0.05
CA PRO A 65 -0.63 20.65 0.10
C PRO A 65 0.62 21.51 0.32
N ASP A 66 0.50 22.84 0.27
CA ASP A 66 1.60 23.79 0.48
C ASP A 66 1.59 24.40 1.89
N ARG A 67 0.57 24.08 2.70
CA ARG A 67 0.42 24.60 4.05
C ARG A 67 1.16 23.70 5.04
N ALA A 68 2.20 24.26 5.68
CA ALA A 68 2.95 23.58 6.73
C ALA A 68 2.05 23.05 7.86
N GLY A 69 2.39 21.88 8.38
CA GLY A 69 1.68 21.22 9.47
C GLY A 69 1.41 19.74 9.22
N ILE A 70 0.21 19.27 9.57
CA ILE A 70 -0.15 17.85 9.50
C ILE A 70 -1.31 17.66 8.54
N ILE A 71 -1.20 16.68 7.65
CA ILE A 71 -2.31 16.18 6.84
C ILE A 71 -2.64 14.77 7.30
N LEU A 72 -3.87 14.52 7.76
CA LEU A 72 -4.31 13.19 8.19
C LEU A 72 -5.27 12.57 7.18
N VAL A 73 -4.96 11.36 6.72
CA VAL A 73 -5.76 10.60 5.76
C VAL A 73 -6.39 9.38 6.45
N PRO A 74 -7.73 9.32 6.58
CA PRO A 74 -8.41 8.18 7.18
C PRO A 74 -8.45 6.99 6.21
N GLY A 75 -8.84 5.82 6.74
CA GLY A 75 -9.24 4.68 5.95
C GLY A 75 -10.68 4.79 5.45
N ALA A 76 -11.18 3.68 4.93
CA ALA A 76 -12.54 3.54 4.46
C ALA A 76 -13.27 2.49 5.28
N SER A 77 -14.59 2.66 5.44
CA SER A 77 -15.47 1.65 6.01
C SER A 77 -16.49 1.21 4.98
N GLY A 78 -16.77 -0.09 4.94
CA GLY A 78 -17.68 -0.69 3.96
C GLY A 78 -17.67 -2.21 4.07
N ASP A 79 -18.09 -2.88 3.01
CA ASP A 79 -18.07 -4.34 2.97
C ASP A 79 -16.63 -4.85 3.03
N VAL A 80 -16.34 -5.67 4.04
CA VAL A 80 -15.02 -6.31 4.24
C VAL A 80 -14.81 -7.47 3.27
N THR A 81 -15.91 -8.06 2.78
CA THR A 81 -15.92 -9.18 1.85
C THR A 81 -16.69 -8.83 0.58
N GLY A 82 -16.19 -9.26 -0.57
CA GLY A 82 -16.82 -9.03 -1.87
C GLY A 82 -16.18 -7.87 -2.65
N ASP A 83 -16.66 -7.70 -3.88
CA ASP A 83 -16.13 -6.80 -4.92
C ASP A 83 -17.13 -5.70 -5.31
N GLY A 84 -18.21 -5.56 -4.53
CA GLY A 84 -19.25 -4.57 -4.76
C GLY A 84 -18.78 -3.12 -4.59
N PRO A 85 -19.59 -2.14 -5.02
CA PRO A 85 -19.25 -0.72 -4.96
C PRO A 85 -19.09 -0.19 -3.52
N GLN A 86 -19.63 -0.89 -2.52
CA GLN A 86 -19.47 -0.54 -1.10
C GLN A 86 -18.34 -1.30 -0.41
N SER A 87 -17.59 -2.13 -1.15
CA SER A 87 -16.41 -2.80 -0.59
C SER A 87 -15.31 -1.78 -0.27
N ILE A 88 -14.54 -2.05 0.79
CA ILE A 88 -13.41 -1.20 1.19
C ILE A 88 -12.43 -0.95 0.04
N PRO A 89 -11.99 -1.97 -0.74
CA PRO A 89 -11.12 -1.73 -1.90
C PRO A 89 -11.75 -0.81 -2.95
N ALA A 90 -13.05 -0.96 -3.23
CA ALA A 90 -13.74 -0.11 -4.21
C ALA A 90 -13.84 1.35 -3.73
N ILE A 91 -14.09 1.57 -2.43
CA ILE A 91 -14.11 2.90 -1.83
C ILE A 91 -12.74 3.56 -1.91
N LEU A 92 -11.69 2.87 -1.46
CA LEU A 92 -10.31 3.38 -1.54
C LEU A 92 -9.90 3.67 -2.98
N ASN A 93 -10.27 2.80 -3.94
CA ASN A 93 -10.02 3.04 -5.34
C ASN A 93 -10.72 4.32 -5.84
N ARG A 94 -12.00 4.56 -5.49
CA ARG A 94 -12.68 5.82 -5.86
C ARG A 94 -11.98 7.05 -5.29
N ALA A 95 -11.57 7.01 -4.02
CA ALA A 95 -10.82 8.10 -3.40
C ALA A 95 -9.48 8.33 -4.12
N MET A 96 -8.81 7.27 -4.55
CA MET A 96 -7.55 7.35 -5.31
C MET A 96 -7.72 8.00 -6.69
N GLN A 97 -8.87 7.82 -7.35
CA GLN A 97 -9.19 8.44 -8.63
C GLN A 97 -9.52 9.94 -8.54
N THR A 98 -9.64 10.49 -7.33
CA THR A 98 -9.71 11.94 -7.11
C THR A 98 -8.31 12.58 -7.18
N GLU A 99 -8.21 13.91 -7.06
CA GLU A 99 -6.92 14.59 -6.96
C GLU A 99 -6.16 14.31 -5.64
N LEU A 100 -6.78 13.60 -4.68
CA LEU A 100 -6.24 13.39 -3.34
C LEU A 100 -4.82 12.84 -3.35
N THR A 101 -4.56 11.74 -4.08
CA THR A 101 -3.20 11.16 -4.11
C THR A 101 -2.18 12.08 -4.78
N GLY A 102 -2.60 12.92 -5.73
CA GLY A 102 -1.78 13.97 -6.33
C GLY A 102 -1.41 15.06 -5.32
N LEU A 103 -2.38 15.53 -4.52
CA LEU A 103 -2.15 16.52 -3.46
C LEU A 103 -1.26 15.97 -2.35
N ILE A 104 -1.47 14.72 -1.93
CA ILE A 104 -0.61 14.08 -0.92
C ILE A 104 0.81 13.87 -1.46
N ARG A 105 0.99 13.55 -2.75
CA ARG A 105 2.32 13.50 -3.38
C ARG A 105 3.04 14.85 -3.29
N GLN A 106 2.33 15.96 -3.52
CA GLN A 106 2.89 17.30 -3.38
C GLN A 106 3.27 17.62 -1.94
N ALA A 107 2.42 17.25 -0.97
CA ALA A 107 2.73 17.44 0.45
C ALA A 107 3.95 16.64 0.92
N LEU A 108 4.10 15.39 0.48
CA LEU A 108 5.20 14.49 0.89
C LEU A 108 6.60 14.96 0.46
N VAL A 109 6.71 15.88 -0.50
CA VAL A 109 8.00 16.47 -0.89
C VAL A 109 8.35 17.74 -0.10
N GLN A 110 7.41 18.26 0.70
CA GLN A 110 7.63 19.41 1.57
C GLN A 110 8.21 18.94 2.91
N LYS A 111 9.22 19.66 3.43
CA LYS A 111 9.88 19.30 4.68
C LYS A 111 9.05 19.62 5.93
N ASP A 112 8.22 20.66 5.84
CA ASP A 112 7.47 21.19 6.98
C ASP A 112 6.04 20.59 7.04
N ILE A 113 5.81 19.47 6.35
CA ILE A 113 4.52 18.77 6.34
C ILE A 113 4.72 17.32 6.75
N ILE A 114 3.92 16.88 7.72
CA ILE A 114 3.80 15.47 8.11
C ILE A 114 2.50 14.93 7.50
N VAL A 115 2.61 13.85 6.74
CA VAL A 115 1.43 13.09 6.29
C VAL A 115 1.19 11.96 7.27
N ALA A 116 0.06 12.02 7.96
CA ALA A 116 -0.42 10.99 8.85
C ALA A 116 -1.50 10.13 8.18
N THR A 117 -1.57 8.84 8.51
CA THR A 117 -2.68 7.98 8.06
C THR A 117 -3.23 7.13 9.18
N VAL A 118 -4.51 6.78 9.11
CA VAL A 118 -5.15 5.83 10.02
C VAL A 118 -5.76 4.68 9.22
N CYS A 119 -5.67 3.45 9.72
CA CYS A 119 -6.33 2.26 9.14
C CYS A 119 -5.97 2.08 7.66
N GLY A 120 -6.97 2.01 6.77
CA GLY A 120 -6.80 1.91 5.32
C GLY A 120 -6.26 3.17 4.63
N GLY A 121 -6.01 4.27 5.34
CA GLY A 121 -5.46 5.50 4.77
C GLY A 121 -4.05 5.30 4.20
N SER A 122 -3.22 4.49 4.86
CA SER A 122 -1.91 4.10 4.32
C SER A 122 -2.06 3.23 3.07
N MET A 123 -3.06 2.36 3.01
CA MET A 123 -3.37 1.59 1.81
C MET A 123 -3.72 2.49 0.62
N LEU A 124 -4.54 3.53 0.83
CA LEU A 124 -4.85 4.51 -0.20
C LEU A 124 -3.58 5.13 -0.82
N LEU A 125 -2.62 5.50 0.03
CA LEU A 125 -1.37 6.10 -0.41
C LEU A 125 -0.44 5.07 -1.08
N ALA A 126 -0.42 3.84 -0.56
CA ALA A 126 0.35 2.72 -1.08
C ALA A 126 -0.11 2.32 -2.49
N MET A 127 -1.42 2.26 -2.71
CA MET A 127 -2.04 2.02 -4.02
C MET A 127 -1.65 3.10 -5.05
N GLY A 128 -1.54 4.36 -4.61
CA GLY A 128 -1.01 5.48 -5.40
C GLY A 128 0.52 5.49 -5.54
N GLY A 129 1.22 4.53 -4.93
CA GLY A 129 2.65 4.37 -5.01
C GLY A 129 3.48 5.35 -4.20
N LEU A 130 2.87 5.96 -3.17
CA LEU A 130 3.53 6.98 -2.34
C LEU A 130 4.35 6.38 -1.20
N LEU A 131 4.13 5.10 -0.87
CA LEU A 131 4.76 4.42 0.27
C LEU A 131 5.86 3.43 -0.13
N GLU A 132 6.29 3.44 -1.38
CA GLU A 132 7.29 2.49 -1.87
C GLU A 132 8.62 2.62 -1.13
N GLY A 133 9.14 1.49 -0.63
CA GLY A 133 10.38 1.43 0.13
C GLY A 133 10.30 2.06 1.52
N ARG A 134 9.11 2.53 1.95
CA ARG A 134 8.92 3.18 3.24
C ARG A 134 8.32 2.22 4.26
N PRO A 135 8.81 2.22 5.52
CA PRO A 135 8.14 1.56 6.63
C PRO A 135 6.72 2.12 6.84
N ALA A 136 5.73 1.23 6.89
CA ALA A 136 4.35 1.64 7.14
C ALA A 136 3.52 0.55 7.81
N VAL A 137 2.43 0.96 8.46
CA VAL A 137 1.37 0.07 8.96
C VAL A 137 0.01 0.48 8.39
N THR A 138 -0.89 -0.50 8.25
CA THR A 138 -2.30 -0.30 7.90
C THR A 138 -3.19 -1.15 8.81
N ASN A 139 -4.49 -1.23 8.54
CA ASN A 139 -5.34 -2.20 9.22
C ASN A 139 -4.77 -3.62 9.03
N HIS A 140 -4.80 -4.47 10.07
CA HIS A 140 -4.29 -5.84 10.00
C HIS A 140 -4.80 -6.65 8.78
N LEU A 141 -6.04 -6.41 8.35
CA LEU A 141 -6.64 -7.05 7.17
C LEU A 141 -5.95 -6.67 5.84
N GLY A 142 -5.24 -5.54 5.81
CA GLY A 142 -4.57 -5.00 4.62
C GLY A 142 -3.04 -5.11 4.64
N MET A 143 -2.42 -5.68 5.68
CA MET A 143 -0.95 -5.70 5.82
C MET A 143 -0.25 -6.45 4.69
N ASP A 144 -0.84 -7.55 4.24
CA ASP A 144 -0.32 -8.36 3.15
C ASP A 144 -0.33 -7.61 1.81
N LEU A 145 -1.46 -6.94 1.54
CA LEU A 145 -1.62 -6.08 0.38
C LEU A 145 -0.66 -4.87 0.45
N LEU A 146 -0.41 -4.34 1.64
CA LEU A 146 0.51 -3.21 1.84
C LEU A 146 1.91 -3.60 1.36
N GLY A 147 2.40 -4.78 1.75
CA GLY A 147 3.69 -5.30 1.27
C GLY A 147 3.71 -5.50 -0.25
N ALA A 148 2.59 -5.96 -0.83
CA ALA A 148 2.49 -6.15 -2.27
C ALA A 148 2.59 -4.84 -3.09
N THR A 149 2.32 -3.68 -2.48
CA THR A 149 2.50 -2.36 -3.13
C THR A 149 3.97 -1.89 -3.20
N GLY A 150 4.87 -2.56 -2.47
CA GLY A 150 6.27 -2.16 -2.33
C GLY A 150 6.58 -1.34 -1.07
N ALA A 151 5.60 -1.07 -0.21
CA ALA A 151 5.86 -0.58 1.14
C ALA A 151 6.54 -1.66 2.00
N ILE A 152 7.21 -1.25 3.09
CA ILE A 152 7.82 -2.15 4.07
C ILE A 152 6.82 -2.32 5.23
N PRO A 153 6.09 -3.43 5.35
CA PRO A 153 5.08 -3.58 6.39
C PRO A 153 5.73 -3.74 7.76
N VAL A 154 5.33 -2.89 8.71
CA VAL A 154 5.76 -2.97 10.11
C VAL A 154 4.55 -3.24 10.98
N TRP A 155 4.59 -4.35 11.73
CA TRP A 155 3.51 -4.74 12.64
C TRP A 155 3.62 -3.99 13.97
N ALA A 156 3.30 -2.69 13.95
CA ALA A 156 3.24 -1.81 15.11
C ALA A 156 1.91 -1.04 15.16
N ARG A 157 1.55 -0.44 16.29
CA ARG A 157 0.33 0.36 16.36
C ARG A 157 0.46 1.69 15.60
N VAL A 158 1.64 2.29 15.71
CA VAL A 158 2.05 3.52 15.02
C VAL A 158 3.47 3.31 14.51
N VAL A 159 3.70 3.70 13.26
CA VAL A 159 4.99 3.68 12.57
C VAL A 159 5.30 5.10 12.15
N ASP A 160 6.43 5.63 12.60
CA ASP A 160 6.94 6.94 12.20
C ASP A 160 8.20 6.74 11.33
N ASP A 161 8.08 7.23 10.10
CA ASP A 161 9.12 7.32 9.08
C ASP A 161 9.32 8.80 8.69
N ASP A 162 9.69 9.63 9.67
CA ASP A 162 9.98 11.06 9.53
C ASP A 162 8.78 11.92 9.12
N ASN A 163 8.60 12.23 7.83
CA ASN A 163 7.48 13.02 7.33
C ASN A 163 6.22 12.18 7.01
N LEU A 164 6.26 10.88 7.30
CA LEU A 164 5.13 9.96 7.20
C LEU A 164 4.90 9.26 8.54
N VAL A 165 3.69 9.36 9.07
CA VAL A 165 3.28 8.65 10.28
C VAL A 165 2.05 7.80 9.97
N THR A 166 2.15 6.48 10.07
CA THR A 166 1.03 5.58 9.76
C THR A 166 0.54 4.87 11.01
N GLY A 167 -0.77 4.81 11.18
CA GLY A 167 -1.45 4.08 12.25
C GLY A 167 -2.15 2.83 11.74
N GLY A 168 -2.24 1.82 12.60
CA GLY A 168 -2.95 0.57 12.34
C GLY A 168 -4.47 0.73 12.30
N GLY A 169 -5.24 -0.29 12.70
CA GLY A 169 -6.70 -0.25 12.59
C GLY A 169 -7.41 0.76 13.50
N VAL A 170 -8.36 1.49 12.92
CA VAL A 170 -9.46 2.25 13.55
C VAL A 170 -9.07 3.11 14.74
N THR A 171 -9.05 2.53 15.94
CA THR A 171 -8.74 3.24 17.18
C THR A 171 -7.29 3.70 17.28
N SER A 172 -6.41 3.24 16.39
CA SER A 172 -5.04 3.75 16.28
C SER A 172 -5.01 5.26 16.00
N GLY A 173 -6.09 5.85 15.49
CA GLY A 173 -6.19 7.29 15.26
C GLY A 173 -5.98 8.11 16.53
N LEU A 174 -6.42 7.62 17.70
CA LEU A 174 -6.14 8.26 18.99
C LEU A 174 -4.64 8.31 19.28
N ASP A 175 -3.94 7.17 19.11
CA ASP A 175 -2.51 7.06 19.39
C ASP A 175 -1.66 7.82 18.38
N VAL A 176 -2.05 7.81 17.10
CA VAL A 176 -1.39 8.62 16.05
C VAL A 176 -1.48 10.09 16.40
N ALA A 177 -2.68 10.59 16.74
CA ALA A 177 -2.88 11.99 17.05
C ALA A 177 -2.15 12.40 18.35
N LEU A 178 -2.25 11.60 19.42
CA LEU A 178 -1.55 11.86 20.67
C LEU A 178 -0.03 11.86 20.50
N TYR A 179 0.48 10.93 19.70
CA TYR A 179 1.89 10.91 19.35
C TYR A 179 2.33 12.14 18.57
N LEU A 180 1.53 12.61 17.62
CA LEU A 180 1.84 13.83 16.85
C LEU A 180 1.74 15.08 17.72
N VAL A 181 0.79 15.13 18.66
CA VAL A 181 0.71 16.19 19.68
C VAL A 181 1.97 16.17 20.56
N GLU A 182 2.39 14.99 21.04
CA GLU A 182 3.63 14.85 21.82
C GLU A 182 4.86 15.32 21.02
N ARG A 183 4.94 14.93 19.75
CA ARG A 183 6.06 15.24 18.85
C ARG A 183 6.16 16.73 18.54
N GLU A 184 5.05 17.38 18.22
CA GLU A 184 5.04 18.77 17.72
C GLU A 184 4.81 19.82 18.82
N LEU A 185 4.07 19.49 19.88
CA LEU A 185 3.74 20.41 20.98
C LEU A 185 4.38 20.03 22.32
N GLY A 186 4.93 18.82 22.41
CA GLY A 186 5.60 18.31 23.60
C GLY A 186 4.72 17.44 24.50
N PRO A 187 5.34 16.66 25.39
CA PRO A 187 4.67 15.64 26.20
C PRO A 187 3.69 16.20 27.23
N GLN A 188 3.86 17.46 27.67
CA GLN A 188 2.95 18.08 28.65
C GLN A 188 1.55 18.30 28.06
N ILE A 189 1.46 18.73 26.79
CA ILE A 189 0.19 18.91 26.10
C ILE A 189 -0.46 17.55 25.81
N ALA A 190 0.32 16.59 25.29
CA ALA A 190 -0.18 15.24 25.06
C ALA A 190 -0.74 14.60 26.34
N HIS A 191 -0.03 14.73 27.46
CA HIS A 191 -0.47 14.22 28.74
C HIS A 191 -1.77 14.89 29.24
N ALA A 192 -1.91 16.21 29.06
CA ALA A 192 -3.15 16.90 29.41
C ALA A 192 -4.36 16.39 28.61
N VAL A 193 -4.16 16.09 27.31
CA VAL A 193 -5.21 15.49 26.47
C VAL A 193 -5.52 14.06 26.91
N GLU A 194 -4.51 13.23 27.21
CA GLU A 194 -4.72 11.88 27.77
C GLU A 194 -5.54 11.92 29.07
N GLN A 195 -5.23 12.86 29.98
CA GLN A 195 -5.99 13.06 31.22
C GLN A 195 -7.42 13.49 30.96
N LEU A 196 -7.65 14.41 30.01
CA LEU A 196 -8.99 14.85 29.65
C LEU A 196 -9.84 13.72 29.05
N PHE A 197 -9.22 12.85 28.26
CA PHE A 197 -9.91 11.75 27.56
C PHE A 197 -10.00 10.48 28.40
N GLU A 198 -9.35 10.44 29.56
CA GLU A 198 -9.14 9.22 30.36
C GLU A 198 -8.57 8.08 29.48
N TYR A 199 -7.63 8.43 28.62
CA TYR A 199 -7.08 7.52 27.61
C TYR A 199 -5.58 7.32 27.79
N GLU A 200 -5.16 6.05 27.86
CA GLU A 200 -3.75 5.66 27.87
C GLU A 200 -3.32 5.18 26.47
N ARG A 201 -2.37 5.88 25.86
CA ARG A 201 -1.81 5.47 24.57
C ARG A 201 -1.16 4.08 24.65
N ARG A 202 -1.39 3.25 23.63
CA ARG A 202 -0.93 1.87 23.58
C ARG A 202 0.36 1.69 22.77
N GLY A 203 1.33 1.03 23.38
CA GLY A 203 2.51 0.52 22.70
C GLY A 203 3.56 1.58 22.37
N THR A 204 4.73 1.13 21.94
CA THR A 204 5.84 1.99 21.52
C THR A 204 5.68 2.34 20.05
N VAL A 205 5.83 3.63 19.71
CA VAL A 205 5.90 4.06 18.31
C VAL A 205 7.16 3.49 17.68
N TRP A 206 7.00 2.72 16.60
CA TRP A 206 8.13 2.18 15.87
C TRP A 206 8.78 3.28 15.02
N ARG A 207 10.11 3.34 15.04
CA ARG A 207 10.93 4.22 14.20
C ARG A 207 12.14 3.45 13.67
N GLN A 208 12.60 3.78 12.47
CA GLN A 208 13.82 3.19 11.89
C GLN A 208 15.09 3.86 12.45
N THR A 209 15.26 3.84 13.78
CA THR A 209 16.36 4.50 14.49
C THR A 209 16.91 3.62 15.60
N GLY A 210 18.23 3.69 15.84
CA GLY A 210 18.89 2.95 16.91
C GLY A 210 19.39 1.56 16.49
N MET A 211 19.69 0.71 17.47
CA MET A 211 20.15 -0.66 17.22
C MET A 211 18.98 -1.57 16.82
N THR A 212 19.19 -2.43 15.84
CA THR A 212 18.20 -3.45 15.45
C THR A 212 18.21 -4.64 16.42
N PRO A 213 17.06 -5.18 16.82
CA PRO A 213 17.02 -6.39 17.64
C PRO A 213 17.80 -7.53 16.99
N SER A 214 18.68 -8.17 17.75
CA SER A 214 19.37 -9.37 17.29
C SER A 214 18.34 -10.49 17.14
N THR A 215 18.12 -11.00 15.93
CA THR A 215 17.34 -12.23 15.77
C THR A 215 18.14 -13.34 16.43
N PRO A 216 17.62 -14.03 17.46
CA PRO A 216 18.30 -15.21 17.97
C PRO A 216 18.42 -16.19 16.79
N MET A 217 19.65 -16.63 16.49
CA MET A 217 19.86 -17.75 15.58
C MET A 217 19.14 -18.94 16.21
N VAL A 218 17.93 -19.24 15.71
CA VAL A 218 17.29 -20.51 16.00
C VAL A 218 18.19 -21.54 15.31
N SER A 219 19.01 -22.24 16.10
CA SER A 219 19.67 -23.45 15.63
C SER A 219 18.59 -24.51 15.44
N THR A 220 18.00 -24.56 14.25
CA THR A 220 17.33 -25.76 13.77
C THR A 220 18.41 -26.81 13.52
N SER A 221 18.81 -27.52 14.57
CA SER A 221 19.38 -28.85 14.40
C SER A 221 18.28 -29.72 13.80
N GLU A 222 18.55 -30.26 12.62
CA GLU A 222 17.67 -31.05 11.73
C GLU A 222 16.97 -30.28 10.60
N GLU A 223 17.73 -29.57 9.78
CA GLU A 223 17.56 -29.68 8.32
C GLU A 223 18.94 -29.91 7.69
N SER A 224 19.02 -30.95 6.87
CA SER A 224 20.23 -31.36 6.16
C SER A 224 20.80 -30.21 5.34
N ASN A 225 22.00 -29.76 5.72
CA ASN A 225 22.85 -28.89 4.91
C ASN A 225 23.05 -29.50 3.52
N ILE A 226 22.37 -28.95 2.51
CA ILE A 226 22.93 -28.86 1.17
C ILE A 226 23.53 -27.46 1.08
N GLU A 227 24.83 -27.36 1.33
CA GLU A 227 25.61 -26.17 1.02
C GLU A 227 25.50 -25.89 -0.48
N VAL A 228 24.78 -24.83 -0.86
CA VAL A 228 24.94 -24.21 -2.17
C VAL A 228 25.96 -23.09 -2.00
N SER A 229 27.20 -23.38 -2.40
CA SER A 229 28.25 -22.38 -2.60
C SER A 229 27.74 -21.25 -3.50
N PRO A 230 28.25 -20.00 -3.33
CA PRO A 230 27.95 -18.91 -4.24
C PRO A 230 28.75 -19.10 -5.53
N ALA A 231 28.34 -20.07 -6.34
CA ALA A 231 28.64 -20.03 -7.76
C ALA A 231 27.73 -18.96 -8.33
N THR A 232 28.34 -17.91 -8.88
CA THR A 232 27.73 -17.04 -9.87
C THR A 232 27.32 -17.93 -11.05
N SER A 233 26.19 -18.62 -10.95
CA SER A 233 25.65 -19.40 -12.06
C SER A 233 24.92 -18.43 -12.96
N THR A 234 25.66 -17.86 -13.91
CA THR A 234 25.14 -17.72 -15.26
C THR A 234 24.76 -19.13 -15.73
N LEU A 235 23.58 -19.61 -15.30
CA LEU A 235 22.92 -20.75 -15.90
C LEU A 235 22.52 -20.30 -17.30
N GLY A 236 23.45 -20.51 -18.24
CA GLY A 236 23.09 -20.53 -19.65
C GLY A 236 21.99 -21.57 -19.81
N ILE A 237 20.94 -21.20 -20.51
CA ILE A 237 19.81 -22.08 -20.83
C ILE A 237 20.40 -23.31 -21.53
N MET A 238 20.22 -24.51 -20.95
CA MET A 238 20.75 -25.74 -21.55
C MET A 238 19.98 -26.05 -22.85
N PRO A 239 20.56 -26.75 -23.84
CA PRO A 239 19.90 -26.98 -25.14
C PRO A 239 18.50 -27.62 -25.07
N ASN A 240 18.26 -28.50 -24.08
CA ASN A 240 16.93 -29.07 -23.81
C ASN A 240 15.97 -28.03 -23.23
N ASP A 241 16.46 -27.15 -22.35
CA ASP A 241 15.69 -26.04 -21.80
C ASP A 241 15.37 -25.02 -22.90
N ILE A 242 16.27 -24.77 -23.86
CA ILE A 242 16.00 -23.89 -25.03
C ILE A 242 14.82 -24.44 -25.83
N THR A 243 14.78 -25.75 -26.06
CA THR A 243 13.70 -26.38 -26.85
C THR A 243 12.35 -26.27 -26.13
N GLN A 244 12.32 -26.47 -24.81
CA GLN A 244 11.09 -26.32 -24.02
C GLN A 244 10.68 -24.86 -23.82
N THR A 245 11.63 -23.97 -23.54
CA THR A 245 11.37 -22.52 -23.40
C THR A 245 10.90 -21.91 -24.71
N SER A 246 11.33 -22.43 -25.87
CA SER A 246 10.82 -21.98 -27.17
C SER A 246 9.31 -22.17 -27.34
N ALA A 247 8.68 -23.08 -26.57
CA ALA A 247 7.22 -23.22 -26.56
C ALA A 247 6.51 -21.96 -26.04
N PHE A 248 7.20 -21.10 -25.30
CA PHE A 248 6.63 -19.83 -24.81
C PHE A 248 6.74 -18.70 -25.85
N ASN A 249 7.53 -18.86 -26.93
CA ASN A 249 7.76 -17.81 -27.93
C ASN A 249 6.50 -17.39 -28.64
N GLY A 250 6.23 -16.09 -28.68
CA GLY A 250 5.10 -15.53 -29.41
C GLY A 250 4.33 -14.50 -28.62
N ASP A 251 3.23 -14.09 -29.21
CA ASP A 251 2.29 -13.15 -28.61
C ASP A 251 1.09 -13.91 -28.04
N TRP A 252 0.66 -13.52 -26.85
CA TRP A 252 -0.37 -14.19 -26.08
C TRP A 252 -1.40 -13.19 -25.59
N ASP A 253 -2.68 -13.50 -25.84
CA ASP A 253 -3.79 -12.81 -25.18
C ASP A 253 -4.10 -13.57 -23.89
N ALA A 254 -3.76 -12.98 -22.75
CA ALA A 254 -3.95 -13.56 -21.42
C ALA A 254 -5.02 -12.83 -20.61
N THR A 255 -5.65 -13.55 -19.70
CA THR A 255 -6.63 -13.06 -18.75
C THR A 255 -6.23 -13.48 -17.35
N ILE A 256 -6.27 -12.53 -16.41
CA ILE A 256 -6.01 -12.74 -14.98
C ILE A 256 -7.31 -12.54 -14.22
N ALA A 257 -7.75 -13.54 -13.47
CA ALA A 257 -8.93 -13.45 -12.63
C ALA A 257 -8.60 -12.73 -11.31
N THR A 258 -8.89 -11.43 -11.22
CA THR A 258 -8.64 -10.63 -10.02
C THR A 258 -9.92 -10.48 -9.18
N PRO A 259 -9.82 -10.18 -7.87
CA PRO A 259 -10.99 -9.85 -7.06
C PRO A 259 -11.76 -8.62 -7.56
N LEU A 260 -11.15 -7.75 -8.38
CA LEU A 260 -11.79 -6.57 -8.97
C LEU A 260 -12.38 -6.85 -10.37
N GLY A 261 -12.36 -8.11 -10.82
CA GLY A 261 -12.79 -8.54 -12.14
C GLY A 261 -11.66 -9.12 -13.00
N ASN A 262 -12.00 -9.56 -14.21
CA ASN A 262 -11.02 -10.09 -15.16
C ASN A 262 -10.19 -8.96 -15.76
N MET A 263 -8.89 -9.19 -15.82
CA MET A 263 -7.91 -8.25 -16.36
C MET A 263 -7.26 -8.84 -17.59
N GLU A 264 -7.39 -8.17 -18.73
CA GLU A 264 -6.74 -8.56 -19.98
C GLU A 264 -5.30 -8.04 -20.03
N VAL A 265 -4.38 -8.91 -20.44
CA VAL A 265 -2.95 -8.61 -20.58
C VAL A 265 -2.43 -9.27 -21.85
N LYS A 266 -1.76 -8.50 -22.71
CA LYS A 266 -1.06 -9.07 -23.86
C LYS A 266 0.39 -9.33 -23.50
N LEU A 267 0.87 -10.55 -23.67
CA LEU A 267 2.25 -10.91 -23.39
C LEU A 267 2.98 -11.13 -24.72
N SER A 268 4.17 -10.55 -24.88
CA SER A 268 5.08 -10.89 -25.96
C SER A 268 6.31 -11.53 -25.35
N ILE A 269 6.63 -12.76 -25.74
CA ILE A 269 7.72 -13.54 -25.15
C ILE A 269 8.68 -13.96 -26.26
N ALA A 270 9.96 -13.69 -26.05
CA ALA A 270 11.05 -14.07 -26.93
C ALA A 270 12.18 -14.72 -26.13
N VAL A 271 12.45 -15.97 -26.45
CA VAL A 271 13.50 -16.80 -25.86
C VAL A 271 14.66 -16.86 -26.83
N GLY A 272 15.77 -16.23 -26.44
CA GLY A 272 17.05 -16.35 -27.12
C GLY A 272 17.89 -17.52 -26.59
N SER A 273 19.09 -17.68 -27.15
CA SER A 273 20.04 -18.75 -26.79
C SER A 273 20.53 -18.70 -25.35
N ASP A 274 20.48 -17.52 -24.71
CA ASP A 274 21.06 -17.24 -23.41
C ASP A 274 20.14 -16.42 -22.48
N LYS A 275 19.02 -15.91 -23.00
CA LYS A 275 18.14 -15.02 -22.24
C LYS A 275 16.68 -15.14 -22.66
N ILE A 276 15.80 -15.06 -21.67
CA ILE A 276 14.37 -14.89 -21.87
C ILE A 276 14.07 -13.39 -21.79
N MET A 277 13.37 -12.88 -22.78
CA MET A 277 12.85 -11.52 -22.81
C MET A 277 11.33 -11.60 -22.94
N GLY A 278 10.65 -10.64 -22.33
CA GLY A 278 9.23 -10.50 -22.56
C GLY A 278 8.72 -9.13 -22.14
N THR A 279 7.57 -8.78 -22.67
CA THR A 279 6.82 -7.59 -22.30
C THR A 279 5.38 -7.96 -22.02
N ALA A 280 4.75 -7.21 -21.13
CA ALA A 280 3.32 -7.24 -20.89
C ALA A 280 2.73 -5.89 -21.27
N VAL A 281 1.67 -5.90 -22.07
CA VAL A 281 0.90 -4.71 -22.43
C VAL A 281 -0.42 -4.75 -21.65
N GLN A 282 -0.66 -3.69 -20.87
CA GLN A 282 -1.89 -3.49 -20.13
C GLN A 282 -2.40 -2.07 -20.38
N GLY A 283 -3.55 -1.95 -21.07
CA GLY A 283 -4.01 -0.65 -21.57
C GLY A 283 -2.99 -0.05 -22.55
N GLU A 284 -2.50 1.15 -22.26
CA GLU A 284 -1.47 1.85 -23.06
C GLU A 284 -0.03 1.64 -22.55
N GLU A 285 0.16 0.92 -21.43
CA GLU A 285 1.48 0.71 -20.81
C GLU A 285 2.09 -0.61 -21.28
N THR A 286 3.36 -0.56 -21.69
CA THR A 286 4.19 -1.74 -21.98
C THR A 286 5.26 -1.88 -20.92
N ILE A 287 5.25 -3.01 -20.21
CA ILE A 287 6.11 -3.28 -19.06
C ILE A 287 7.03 -4.47 -19.38
N PRO A 288 8.36 -4.32 -19.32
CA PRO A 288 9.27 -5.45 -19.53
C PRO A 288 9.23 -6.42 -18.34
N PHE A 289 9.46 -7.69 -18.62
CA PHE A 289 9.59 -8.72 -17.59
C PHE A 289 10.80 -8.45 -16.71
N ALA A 290 10.59 -8.44 -15.40
CA ALA A 290 11.69 -8.42 -14.43
C ALA A 290 12.05 -9.86 -14.04
N ASN A 291 13.34 -10.17 -14.08
CA ASN A 291 13.92 -11.47 -13.67
C ASN A 291 13.18 -12.70 -14.24
N PRO A 292 13.02 -12.82 -15.57
CA PRO A 292 12.42 -14.00 -16.18
C PRO A 292 13.32 -15.23 -15.96
N VAL A 293 12.74 -16.32 -15.48
CA VAL A 293 13.44 -17.57 -15.15
C VAL A 293 12.57 -18.76 -15.55
N PHE A 294 13.19 -19.78 -16.13
CA PHE A 294 12.54 -21.05 -16.46
C PHE A 294 13.11 -22.18 -15.59
N ILE A 295 12.24 -22.83 -14.81
CA ILE A 295 12.57 -23.95 -13.93
C ILE A 295 11.40 -24.94 -13.97
N ASP A 296 11.68 -26.24 -14.05
CA ASP A 296 10.67 -27.32 -13.98
C ASP A 296 9.46 -27.12 -14.92
N ASN A 297 9.73 -26.82 -16.19
CA ASN A 297 8.73 -26.58 -17.24
C ASN A 297 7.83 -25.35 -17.02
N LYS A 298 8.17 -24.49 -16.05
CA LYS A 298 7.45 -23.26 -15.73
C LYS A 298 8.28 -22.04 -16.06
N LEU A 299 7.66 -21.07 -16.73
CA LEU A 299 8.22 -19.74 -16.89
C LEU A 299 7.69 -18.83 -15.79
N SER A 300 8.60 -18.22 -15.04
CA SER A 300 8.30 -17.22 -14.02
C SER A 300 8.91 -15.87 -14.36
N TRP A 301 8.22 -14.80 -14.03
CA TRP A 301 8.73 -13.44 -14.11
C TRP A 301 8.02 -12.55 -13.09
N SER A 302 8.49 -11.31 -12.95
CA SER A 302 7.80 -10.28 -12.17
C SER A 302 7.39 -9.11 -13.04
N LEU A 303 6.23 -8.54 -12.75
CA LEU A 303 5.79 -7.26 -13.29
C LEU A 303 5.51 -6.31 -12.14
N ARG A 304 5.91 -5.06 -12.35
CA ARG A 304 5.55 -3.95 -11.48
C ARG A 304 4.44 -3.18 -12.14
N ILE A 305 3.22 -3.38 -11.66
CA ILE A 305 2.03 -2.72 -12.18
C ILE A 305 1.88 -1.37 -11.50
N THR A 306 1.54 -0.35 -12.29
CA THR A 306 1.29 1.02 -11.81
C THR A 306 -0.16 1.46 -11.93
N LYS A 307 -1.00 0.75 -12.69
CA LYS A 307 -2.42 1.05 -12.91
C LYS A 307 -3.29 -0.23 -12.89
N PRO A 308 -4.55 -0.16 -12.40
CA PRO A 308 -5.18 0.99 -11.77
C PRO A 308 -4.59 1.31 -10.39
N MET A 309 -3.85 0.38 -9.80
CA MET A 309 -3.16 0.53 -8.52
C MET A 309 -1.75 -0.07 -8.59
N ARG A 310 -0.86 0.37 -7.71
CA ARG A 310 0.49 -0.18 -7.61
C ARG A 310 0.52 -1.57 -6.98
N LEU A 311 1.04 -2.55 -7.72
CA LEU A 311 1.23 -3.92 -7.26
C LEU A 311 2.48 -4.55 -7.89
N ASN A 312 3.23 -5.31 -7.10
CA ASN A 312 4.29 -6.19 -7.59
C ASN A 312 3.73 -7.60 -7.75
N LEU A 313 3.57 -8.05 -8.99
CA LEU A 313 3.07 -9.38 -9.33
C LEU A 313 4.20 -10.31 -9.72
N LYS A 314 4.20 -11.51 -9.16
CA LYS A 314 4.99 -12.65 -9.63
C LYS A 314 4.09 -13.57 -10.43
N PHE A 315 4.53 -13.94 -11.62
CA PHE A 315 3.87 -14.85 -12.52
C PHE A 315 4.59 -16.18 -12.52
N GLU A 316 3.83 -17.25 -12.69
CA GLU A 316 4.32 -18.60 -12.93
C GLU A 316 3.34 -19.28 -13.89
N VAL A 317 3.81 -19.63 -15.09
CA VAL A 317 2.96 -20.17 -16.15
C VAL A 317 3.60 -21.37 -16.84
N GLU A 318 2.74 -22.22 -17.38
CA GLU A 318 3.05 -23.34 -18.24
C GLU A 318 2.31 -23.17 -19.56
N VAL A 319 2.82 -23.81 -20.61
CA VAL A 319 2.20 -23.82 -21.94
C VAL A 319 1.98 -25.25 -22.41
N ASP A 320 0.81 -25.48 -23.00
CA ASP A 320 0.44 -26.71 -23.71
C ASP A 320 -0.08 -26.31 -25.10
N GLY A 321 0.77 -26.46 -26.12
CA GLY A 321 0.52 -25.94 -27.46
C GLY A 321 0.30 -24.42 -27.48
N ASP A 322 -0.89 -23.99 -27.88
CA ASP A 322 -1.29 -22.57 -27.96
C ASP A 322 -2.03 -22.08 -26.72
N ARG A 323 -2.05 -22.88 -25.65
CA ARG A 323 -2.73 -22.56 -24.40
C ARG A 323 -1.73 -22.32 -23.29
N MET A 324 -1.84 -21.16 -22.64
CA MET A 324 -1.09 -20.80 -21.44
C MET A 324 -1.99 -20.94 -20.21
N THR A 325 -1.47 -21.52 -19.15
CA THR A 325 -2.13 -21.57 -17.84
C THR A 325 -1.13 -21.29 -16.74
N GLY A 326 -1.57 -20.62 -15.68
CA GLY A 326 -0.70 -20.36 -14.56
C GLY A 326 -1.35 -19.52 -13.49
N ILE A 327 -0.51 -18.83 -12.75
CA ILE A 327 -0.92 -17.94 -11.67
C ILE A 327 -0.20 -16.59 -11.73
N ALA A 328 -0.88 -15.58 -11.21
CA ALA A 328 -0.30 -14.29 -10.85
C ALA A 328 -0.51 -14.07 -9.34
N LYS A 329 0.55 -13.70 -8.61
CA LYS A 329 0.51 -13.56 -7.15
C LYS A 329 1.18 -12.25 -6.72
N ALA A 330 0.56 -11.52 -5.80
CA ALA A 330 1.14 -10.32 -5.19
C ALA A 330 1.53 -10.59 -3.73
N GLY A 331 2.83 -10.70 -3.45
CA GLY A 331 3.32 -10.99 -2.10
C GLY A 331 2.72 -12.27 -1.51
N VAL A 332 2.12 -12.16 -0.32
CA VAL A 332 1.50 -13.29 0.40
C VAL A 332 0.01 -13.46 0.09
N LEU A 333 -0.59 -12.59 -0.75
CA LEU A 333 -2.00 -12.69 -1.13
C LEU A 333 -2.30 -14.00 -1.89
N PRO A 334 -3.58 -14.46 -1.90
CA PRO A 334 -4.01 -15.55 -2.74
C PRO A 334 -3.65 -15.31 -4.21
N SER A 335 -3.24 -16.37 -4.90
CA SER A 335 -2.91 -16.29 -6.32
C SER A 335 -4.16 -16.15 -7.19
N SER A 336 -4.13 -15.24 -8.15
CA SER A 336 -5.08 -15.13 -9.24
C SER A 336 -4.76 -16.15 -10.33
N LYS A 337 -5.79 -16.80 -10.87
CA LYS A 337 -5.63 -17.69 -12.02
C LYS A 337 -5.31 -16.88 -13.28
N LEU A 338 -4.31 -17.34 -14.04
CA LEU A 338 -3.96 -16.82 -15.36
C LEU A 338 -4.28 -17.87 -16.42
N THR A 339 -4.92 -17.44 -17.51
CA THR A 339 -5.10 -18.26 -18.72
C THR A 339 -4.83 -17.40 -19.95
N GLY A 340 -4.24 -17.95 -21.00
CA GLY A 340 -4.04 -17.22 -22.25
C GLY A 340 -4.04 -18.12 -23.48
N ASN A 341 -4.20 -17.51 -24.65
CA ASN A 341 -4.12 -18.17 -25.95
C ASN A 341 -3.05 -17.48 -26.81
N ARG A 342 -2.28 -18.26 -27.56
CA ARG A 342 -1.31 -17.74 -28.52
C ARG A 342 -2.03 -17.09 -29.70
N VAL A 343 -1.51 -15.96 -30.15
CA VAL A 343 -2.03 -15.16 -31.27
C VAL A 343 -1.09 -15.23 -32.47
N SER A 344 0.23 -15.24 -32.22
CA SER A 344 1.29 -15.41 -33.23
C SER A 344 2.55 -15.99 -32.63
#